data_AF-A0A484ZBU3-F1
#
_entry.id   AF-A0A484ZBU3-F1
#
_cell.length_a   1.000
_cell.length_b   1.000
_cell.length_c   1.000
_cell.angle_alpha   90.00
_cell.angle_beta   90.00
_cell.angle_gamma   90.00
#
_symmetry.space_group_name_H-M   'P 1'
#
loop_
_entity.id
_entity.type
_entity.pdbx_description
1 polymer ?
#
loop_
_entity_poly.entity_id
_entity_poly.type
_entity_poly.pdbx_seq_one_letter_code
_entity_poly.pdbx_strand_id
1 'polypeptide(L)'
;MSGSILLGIFWHFVGAASAACFYAPFKQVKNWSWETMWSLGGFFSWIILPWTVSYLLLPDFWAYYGSFSFATLMPVFLFGAMWGIGNINYGLTMRYLGMSLGIGIAIV
;
A
#
# COMPACT_ATOMS: atom_id res chain seq x y z
N MET A 1 -22.58 10.64 -20.96
CA MET A 1 -22.72 9.63 -19.88
C MET A 1 -21.94 8.34 -20.16
N SER A 2 -21.76 7.91 -21.41
CA SER A 2 -20.98 6.71 -21.79
C SER A 2 -19.46 6.86 -21.69
N GLY A 3 -18.89 8.02 -22.03
CA GLY A 3 -17.44 8.26 -21.97
C GLY A 3 -16.84 8.20 -20.56
N SER A 4 -17.57 8.66 -19.55
CA SER A 4 -17.17 8.61 -18.14
C SER A 4 -17.10 7.19 -17.57
N ILE A 5 -17.97 6.28 -18.03
CA ILE A 5 -17.95 4.87 -17.63
C ILE A 5 -16.74 4.16 -18.24
N LEU A 6 -16.46 4.39 -19.53
CA LEU A 6 -15.29 3.82 -20.21
C LEU A 6 -13.98 4.29 -19.58
N LEU A 7 -13.85 5.58 -19.28
CA LEU A 7 -12.70 6.12 -18.54
C LEU A 7 -12.61 5.51 -17.13
N GLY A 8 -13.74 5.33 -16.44
CA GLY A 8 -13.77 4.68 -15.13
C GLY A 8 -13.22 3.26 -15.18
N ILE A 9 -13.69 2.44 -16.14
CA ILE A 9 -13.20 1.07 -16.37
C ILE A 9 -11.71 1.08 -16.71
N PHE A 10 -11.28 1.98 -17.59
CA PHE A 10 -9.89 2.10 -17.99
C PHE A 10 -8.97 2.43 -16.80
N TRP A 11 -9.33 3.43 -15.99
CA TRP A 11 -8.55 3.78 -14.79
C TRP A 11 -8.56 2.68 -13.74
N HIS A 12 -9.68 1.96 -13.59
CA HIS A 12 -9.74 0.78 -12.73
C HIS A 12 -8.80 -0.33 -13.21
N PHE A 13 -8.77 -0.59 -14.52
CA PHE A 13 -7.89 -1.58 -15.11
C PHE A 13 -6.42 -1.20 -14.90
N VAL A 14 -6.05 0.06 -15.15
CA VAL A 14 -4.68 0.56 -14.92
C VAL A 14 -4.28 0.42 -13.45
N GLY A 15 -5.19 0.75 -12.51
CA GLY A 15 -4.97 0.57 -11.08
C GLY A 15 -4.77 -0.90 -10.70
N ALA A 16 -5.65 -1.79 -11.17
CA ALA A 16 -5.58 -3.23 -10.91
C ALA A 16 -4.31 -3.85 -11.49
N ALA A 17 -3.93 -3.48 -12.72
CA ALA A 17 -2.70 -3.93 -13.36
C ALA A 17 -1.47 -3.45 -12.57
N SER A 18 -1.45 -2.20 -12.12
CA SER A 18 -0.35 -1.65 -11.31
C SER A 18 -0.22 -2.40 -9.97
N ALA A 19 -1.34 -2.70 -9.30
CA ALA A 19 -1.36 -3.49 -8.07
C ALA A 19 -0.88 -4.94 -8.30
N ALA A 20 -1.22 -5.56 -9.43
CA ALA A 20 -0.72 -6.89 -9.77
C ALA A 20 0.79 -6.89 -10.05
N CYS A 21 1.27 -5.89 -10.78
CA CYS A 21 2.70 -5.69 -11.07
C CYS A 21 3.51 -5.41 -9.81
N PHE A 22 2.90 -4.82 -8.77
CA PHE A 22 3.56 -4.59 -7.48
C PHE A 22 4.15 -5.88 -6.89
N TYR A 23 3.42 -7.01 -6.96
CA TYR A 23 3.86 -8.30 -6.40
C TYR A 23 4.78 -9.11 -7.33
N ALA A 24 4.83 -8.79 -8.62
CA ALA A 24 5.65 -9.50 -9.61
C ALA A 24 7.17 -9.47 -9.32
N PRO A 25 7.80 -8.32 -9.00
CA PRO A 25 9.21 -8.30 -8.65
C PRO A 25 9.48 -9.05 -7.34
N PHE A 26 8.45 -9.25 -6.49
CA PHE A 26 8.64 -9.98 -5.25
C PHE A 26 9.04 -11.45 -5.45
N LYS A 27 8.66 -12.04 -6.59
CA LYS A 27 9.04 -13.41 -6.95
C LYS A 27 10.48 -13.55 -7.44
N GLN A 28 11.15 -12.45 -7.80
CA GLN A 28 12.51 -12.48 -8.33
C GLN A 28 13.59 -12.43 -7.25
N VAL A 29 13.25 -12.00 -6.02
CA VAL A 29 14.19 -11.99 -4.90
C VAL A 29 14.18 -13.35 -4.21
N LYS A 30 15.18 -14.17 -4.50
CA LYS A 30 15.27 -15.55 -4.01
C LYS A 30 16.07 -15.72 -2.72
N ASN A 31 16.88 -14.72 -2.35
CA ASN A 31 17.88 -14.84 -1.27
C ASN A 31 17.50 -14.09 0.01
N TRP A 32 16.34 -13.43 0.04
CA TRP A 32 15.91 -12.62 1.19
C TRP A 32 14.76 -13.31 1.91
N SER A 33 14.69 -13.12 3.22
CA SER A 33 13.49 -13.51 3.96
C SER A 33 12.31 -12.67 3.48
N TRP A 34 11.13 -13.28 3.49
CA TRP A 34 9.90 -12.61 3.08
C TRP A 34 9.61 -11.38 3.96
N GLU A 35 9.95 -11.42 5.25
CA GLU A 35 9.78 -10.29 6.18
C GLU A 35 10.61 -9.08 5.78
N THR A 36 11.91 -9.30 5.50
CA THR A 36 12.81 -8.22 5.08
C THR A 36 12.37 -7.63 3.76
N MET A 37 11.94 -8.49 2.84
CA MET A 37 11.46 -8.11 1.54
C MET A 37 10.17 -7.26 1.59
N TRP A 38 9.16 -7.76 2.31
CA TRP A 38 7.88 -7.08 2.47
C TRP A 38 8.03 -5.77 3.25
N SER A 39 8.85 -5.76 4.30
CA SER A 39 9.10 -4.56 5.11
C SER A 39 9.78 -3.46 4.30
N LEU A 40 10.81 -3.80 3.51
CA LEU A 40 11.47 -2.83 2.63
C LEU A 40 10.53 -2.38 1.51
N GLY A 41 9.81 -3.30 0.86
CA GLY A 41 8.82 -2.95 -0.15
C GLY A 41 7.73 -2.01 0.37
N GLY A 42 7.18 -2.29 1.56
CA GLY A 42 6.21 -1.44 2.24
C GLY A 42 6.79 -0.08 2.62
N PHE A 43 8.00 -0.04 3.18
CA PHE A 43 8.68 1.20 3.54
C PHE A 43 8.89 2.14 2.34
N PHE A 44 9.40 1.61 1.22
CA PHE A 44 9.58 2.41 0.02
C PHE A 44 8.25 2.89 -0.57
N SER A 45 7.23 2.02 -0.58
CA SER A 45 5.95 2.31 -1.23
C SER A 45 5.04 3.23 -0.43
N TRP A 46 5.07 3.13 0.90
CA TRP A 46 4.15 3.87 1.77
C TRP A 46 4.79 5.09 2.41
N ILE A 47 6.12 5.15 2.53
CA ILE A 47 6.82 6.29 3.14
C ILE A 47 7.58 7.07 2.08
N ILE A 48 8.56 6.45 1.41
CA ILE A 48 9.43 7.17 0.49
C ILE A 48 8.66 7.73 -0.69
N LEU A 49 7.85 6.91 -1.36
CA LEU A 49 7.18 7.30 -2.60
C LEU A 49 6.16 8.44 -2.36
N PRO A 50 5.25 8.37 -1.37
CA PRO A 50 4.33 9.47 -1.08
C PRO A 50 5.04 10.73 -0.60
N TRP A 51 6.10 10.60 0.19
CA TRP A 51 6.89 11.73 0.67
C TRP A 51 7.61 12.45 -0.49
N THR A 52 8.23 11.69 -1.38
CA THR A 52 8.93 12.22 -2.56
C THR A 52 7.95 12.88 -3.53
N VAL A 53 6.80 12.25 -3.78
CA VAL A 53 5.74 12.81 -4.64
C VAL A 53 5.20 14.11 -4.05
N SER A 54 4.97 14.14 -2.73
CA SER A 54 4.51 15.35 -2.03
C SER A 54 5.55 16.46 -2.10
N TYR A 55 6.85 16.14 -1.95
CA TYR A 55 7.93 17.10 -2.08
C TYR A 55 8.04 17.69 -3.49
N LEU A 56 7.81 16.90 -4.53
CA LEU A 56 7.88 17.35 -5.93
C LEU A 56 6.66 18.15 -6.39
N LEU A 57 5.47 17.82 -5.87
CA LEU A 57 4.20 18.43 -6.29
C LEU A 57 3.80 19.64 -5.43
N LEU A 58 4.20 19.68 -4.15
CA LEU A 58 3.79 20.75 -3.25
C LEU A 58 4.76 21.93 -3.32
N PRO A 59 4.27 23.17 -3.47
CA PRO A 59 5.11 24.36 -3.47
C PRO A 59 5.77 24.62 -2.11
N ASP A 60 5.08 24.31 -1.00
CA ASP A 60 5.61 24.46 0.36
C ASP A 60 5.32 23.20 1.19
N PHE A 61 6.21 22.21 1.07
CA PHE A 61 6.12 20.92 1.74
C PHE A 61 5.91 21.06 3.26
N TRP A 62 6.74 21.88 3.93
CA TRP A 62 6.70 22.02 5.39
C TRP A 62 5.45 22.75 5.89
N ALA A 63 4.98 23.77 5.17
CA ALA A 63 3.75 24.47 5.52
C ALA A 63 2.52 23.57 5.37
N TYR A 64 2.50 22.70 4.35
CA TYR A 64 1.44 21.73 4.14
C TYR A 64 1.32 20.75 5.32
N TYR A 65 2.42 20.08 5.70
CA TYR A 65 2.38 19.15 6.84
C TYR A 65 2.18 19.87 8.19
N GLY A 66 2.65 21.11 8.32
CA GLY A 66 2.42 21.94 9.51
C GLY A 66 0.98 22.45 9.65
N SER A 67 0.17 22.40 8.59
CA SER A 67 -1.23 22.86 8.62
C SER A 67 -2.19 21.88 9.30
N PHE A 68 -1.78 20.63 9.50
CA PHE A 68 -2.64 19.61 10.09
C PHE A 68 -2.71 19.73 11.61
N SER A 69 -3.93 19.71 12.15
CA SER A 69 -4.14 19.69 13.59
C SER A 69 -3.78 18.31 14.18
N PHE A 70 -3.33 18.29 15.43
CA PHE A 70 -3.04 17.04 16.14
C PHE A 70 -4.29 16.13 16.27
N ALA A 71 -5.48 16.73 16.41
CA ALA A 71 -6.75 16.00 16.46
C ALA A 71 -7.07 15.27 15.13
N THR A 72 -6.57 15.77 14.00
CA THR A 72 -6.69 15.11 12.69
C THR A 72 -5.60 14.06 12.51
N LEU A 73 -4.37 14.34 12.94
CA LEU A 73 -3.24 13.41 12.79
C LEU A 73 -3.39 12.16 13.65
N MET A 74 -3.90 12.29 14.88
CA MET A 74 -4.05 11.17 15.81
C MET A 74 -4.85 9.99 15.22
N PRO A 75 -6.08 10.16 14.69
CA PRO A 75 -6.81 9.06 14.07
C PRO A 75 -6.12 8.54 12.80
N VAL A 76 -5.49 9.41 11.99
CA VAL A 76 -4.74 8.98 10.80
C VAL A 76 -3.60 8.03 11.18
N PHE A 77 -2.84 8.35 12.23
CA PHE A 77 -1.78 7.47 12.75
C PHE A 77 -2.35 6.19 13.38
N LEU A 78 -3.45 6.28 14.13
CA LEU A 78 -4.08 5.10 14.74
C LEU A 78 -4.61 4.12 13.68
N PHE A 79 -5.42 4.60 12.74
CA PHE A 79 -5.96 3.76 11.68
C PHE A 79 -4.86 3.24 10.75
N GLY A 80 -3.83 4.05 10.47
CA GLY A 80 -2.64 3.62 9.74
C GLY A 80 -1.88 2.50 10.46
N ALA A 81 -1.68 2.62 11.78
CA ALA A 81 -1.04 1.58 12.59
C ALA A 81 -1.87 0.29 12.63
N MET A 82 -3.19 0.39 12.83
CA MET A 82 -4.10 -0.76 12.79
C MET A 82 -4.08 -1.46 11.43
N TRP A 83 -4.10 -0.68 10.34
CA TRP A 83 -3.97 -1.21 8.99
C TRP A 83 -2.63 -1.93 8.78
N GLY A 84 -1.53 -1.33 9.24
CA GLY A 84 -0.20 -1.94 9.18
C GLY A 84 -0.12 -3.28 9.90
N ILE A 85 -0.66 -3.37 11.12
CA ILE A 85 -0.74 -4.62 11.88
C ILE A 85 -1.55 -5.68 11.11
N GLY A 86 -2.71 -5.31 10.57
CA GLY A 86 -3.53 -6.20 9.76
C GLY A 86 -2.79 -6.72 8.53
N ASN A 87 -2.04 -5.85 7.84
CA ASN A 87 -1.34 -6.18 6.61
C ASN A 87 -0.15 -7.13 6.85
N ILE A 88 0.59 -6.93 7.96
CA ILE A 88 1.67 -7.84 8.39
C ILE A 88 1.08 -9.22 8.72
N ASN A 89 0.01 -9.26 9.51
CA ASN A 89 -0.61 -10.51 9.93
C ASN A 89 -1.21 -11.29 8.75
N TYR A 90 -1.80 -10.58 7.79
CA TYR A 90 -2.30 -11.16 6.55
C TYR A 90 -1.18 -11.79 5.70
N GLY A 91 -0.06 -11.08 5.54
CA GLY A 91 1.10 -11.60 4.81
C GLY A 91 1.74 -12.82 5.48
N LEU A 92 1.84 -12.83 6.81
CA LEU A 92 2.25 -14.02 7.58
C LEU A 92 1.29 -15.19 7.36
N THR A 93 -0.02 -14.93 7.42
CA THR A 93 -1.06 -15.94 7.18
C THR A 93 -0.92 -16.57 5.79
N MET A 94 -0.70 -15.77 4.75
CA MET A 94 -0.45 -16.27 3.39
C MET A 94 0.82 -17.10 3.27
N ARG A 95 1.86 -16.80 4.06
CA ARG A 95 3.10 -17.58 4.11
C ARG A 95 2.91 -18.93 4.78
N TYR A 96 2.17 -19.00 5.89
CA TYR A 96 2.00 -20.24 6.67
C TYR A 96 0.90 -21.15 6.13
N LEU A 97 -0.20 -20.61 5.60
CA LEU A 97 -1.35 -21.38 5.11
C LEU A 97 -1.36 -21.57 3.58
N GLY A 98 -0.54 -20.81 2.85
CA GLY A 98 -0.57 -20.75 1.39
C GLY A 98 -1.72 -19.92 0.84
N MET A 99 -1.53 -19.32 -0.35
CA MET A 99 -2.49 -18.37 -0.94
C MET A 99 -3.91 -18.94 -1.13
N SER A 100 -4.06 -20.25 -1.38
CA SER A 100 -5.36 -20.89 -1.60
C SER A 100 -6.20 -21.04 -0.33
N LEU A 101 -5.57 -21.32 0.82
CA LEU A 101 -6.29 -21.50 2.09
C LEU A 101 -6.39 -20.19 2.87
N GLY A 102 -5.34 -19.35 2.80
CA GLY A 102 -5.28 -18.07 3.49
C GLY A 102 -6.32 -17.06 3.02
N ILE A 103 -6.59 -16.96 1.70
CA ILE A 103 -7.63 -16.06 1.18
C ILE A 103 -9.04 -16.55 1.58
N GLY A 104 -9.26 -17.86 1.61
CA GLY A 104 -10.56 -18.45 1.98
C GLY A 104 -10.93 -18.33 3.46
N ILE A 105 -9.96 -18.12 4.36
CA ILE A 105 -10.20 -18.00 5.81
C ILE A 105 -10.08 -16.55 6.28
N ALA A 106 -9.17 -15.76 5.69
CA ALA A 106 -8.89 -14.40 6.17
C ALA A 106 -9.77 -13.31 5.52
N ILE A 107 -10.38 -13.57 4.36
CA ILE A 107 -11.16 -12.59 3.59
C ILE A 107 -12.64 -12.98 3.43
N VAL A 108 -13.00 -14.24 3.70
CA VAL A 108 -14.41 -14.68 3.71
C VAL A 108 -15.11 -14.24 4.99
#